data_AF-A0A8H6Z7W2-F1
#
_entry.id   AF-A0A8H6Z7W2-F1
#
_cell.length_a   1.000
_cell.length_b   1.000
_cell.length_c   1.000
_cell.angle_alpha   90.00
_cell.angle_beta   90.00
_cell.angle_gamma   90.00
#
_symmetry.space_group_name_H-M   'P 1'
#
loop_
_entity.id
_entity.type
_entity.pdbx_description
1 polymer ?
#
loop_
_entity_poly.entity_id
_entity_poly.type
_entity_poly.pdbx_seq_one_letter_code
_entity_poly.pdbx_strand_id
1 'polypeptide(L)'
;MHTTETVDGLEDARRRFHQNKSIFVDLGVREEFNLPKLHSMEHFVPNIKMFGTSDNHNTEYTERLHTDLAKDAYRSTNCKDEFSQMTLWLEHKEKIIRHNQFIAWKATGSPSPPIIENLHPGIIYERKLTMPKHPTHKAREI
;
A
#
# COMPACT_ATOMS: atom_id res chain seq x y z
N MET A 1 4.82 -18.08 7.31
CA MET A 1 3.87 -18.87 6.50
C MET A 1 2.98 -19.67 7.44
N HIS A 2 1.68 -19.70 7.20
CA HIS A 2 0.75 -20.50 7.99
C HIS A 2 0.92 -21.98 7.63
N THR A 3 1.16 -22.82 8.64
CA THR A 3 1.10 -24.29 8.49
C THR A 3 -0.28 -24.78 8.91
N THR A 4 -0.62 -26.02 8.54
CA THR A 4 -1.89 -26.65 8.95
C THR A 4 -2.07 -26.61 10.46
N GLU A 5 -1.01 -26.85 11.25
CA GLU A 5 -1.09 -26.82 12.71
C GLU A 5 -1.46 -25.42 13.24
N THR A 6 -0.92 -24.35 12.64
CA THR A 6 -1.23 -22.99 13.06
C THR A 6 -2.67 -22.59 12.73
N VAL A 7 -3.22 -23.10 11.62
CA VAL A 7 -4.61 -22.85 11.22
C VAL A 7 -5.57 -23.62 12.12
N ASP A 8 -5.25 -24.87 12.46
CA ASP A 8 -6.04 -25.67 13.39
C ASP A 8 -6.05 -25.07 14.80
N GLY A 9 -4.89 -24.55 15.25
CA GLY A 9 -4.81 -23.81 16.51
C GLY A 9 -5.67 -22.53 16.53
N LEU A 10 -5.75 -21.82 15.40
CA LEU A 10 -6.61 -20.64 15.26
C LEU A 10 -8.10 -21.02 15.32
N GLU A 11 -8.49 -22.10 14.65
CA GLU A 11 -9.87 -22.62 14.67
C GLU A 11 -10.25 -23.10 16.09
N ASP A 12 -9.35 -23.79 16.80
CA ASP A 12 -9.57 -24.20 18.19
C ASP A 12 -9.73 -23.00 19.13
N ALA A 13 -8.85 -22.00 19.03
CA ALA A 13 -8.94 -20.78 19.82
C ALA A 13 -10.26 -20.05 19.57
N ARG A 14 -10.70 -19.94 18.31
CA ARG A 14 -12.01 -19.38 17.95
C ARG A 14 -13.14 -20.18 18.59
N ARG A 15 -13.14 -21.50 18.46
CA ARG A 15 -14.15 -22.38 19.05
C ARG A 15 -14.25 -22.19 20.56
N ARG A 16 -13.11 -22.19 21.26
CA ARG A 16 -13.04 -21.97 22.71
C ARG A 16 -13.57 -20.59 23.09
N PHE A 17 -13.25 -19.55 22.33
CA PHE A 17 -13.80 -18.22 22.57
C PHE A 17 -15.34 -18.22 22.45
N HIS A 18 -15.90 -18.80 21.39
CA HIS A 18 -17.36 -18.85 21.20
C HIS A 18 -18.08 -19.72 22.26
N GLN A 19 -17.43 -20.76 22.77
CA GLN A 19 -17.96 -21.59 23.86
C GLN A 19 -18.01 -20.85 25.20
N ASN A 20 -17.04 -19.97 25.47
CA ASN A 20 -16.90 -19.33 26.78
C ASN A 20 -17.46 -17.90 26.81
N LYS A 21 -17.69 -17.24 25.68
CA LYS A 21 -18.05 -15.80 25.65
C LYS A 21 -19.36 -15.45 26.37
N SER A 22 -20.28 -16.40 26.55
CA SER A 22 -21.55 -16.15 27.24
C SER A 22 -21.35 -15.70 28.68
N ILE A 23 -20.26 -16.12 29.34
CA ILE A 23 -19.98 -15.74 30.74
C ILE A 23 -19.86 -14.22 30.91
N PHE A 24 -19.40 -13.49 29.88
CA PHE A 24 -19.32 -12.03 29.93
C PHE A 24 -20.71 -11.36 29.88
N VAL A 25 -21.68 -12.03 29.27
CA VAL A 25 -23.08 -11.60 29.29
C VAL A 25 -23.70 -11.92 30.65
N ASP A 26 -23.47 -13.13 31.15
CA ASP A 26 -24.00 -13.59 32.44
C ASP A 26 -23.50 -12.73 33.62
N LEU A 27 -22.24 -12.29 33.55
CA LEU A 27 -21.62 -11.40 34.55
C LEU A 27 -22.01 -9.92 34.35
N GLY A 28 -22.81 -9.58 33.34
CA GLY A 28 -23.24 -8.20 33.06
C GLY A 28 -22.11 -7.29 32.56
N VAL A 29 -20.98 -7.84 32.10
CA VAL A 29 -19.87 -7.06 31.54
C VAL A 29 -20.26 -6.44 30.19
N ARG A 30 -21.11 -7.13 29.43
CA ARG A 30 -21.54 -6.72 28.08
C ARG A 30 -22.88 -7.35 27.71
N GLU A 31 -23.74 -6.60 27.03
CA GLU A 31 -25.07 -7.09 26.61
C GLU A 31 -24.99 -8.13 25.49
N GLU A 32 -24.18 -7.88 24.45
CA GLU A 32 -24.03 -8.80 23.32
C GLU A 32 -22.68 -8.70 22.59
N PHE A 33 -22.43 -9.70 21.74
CA PHE A 33 -21.19 -9.85 20.97
C PHE A 33 -21.37 -9.58 19.47
N ASN A 34 -22.39 -8.81 19.08
CA ASN A 34 -22.66 -8.38 17.69
C ASN A 34 -21.69 -7.26 17.23
N LEU A 35 -20.39 -7.52 17.37
CA LEU A 35 -19.33 -6.62 16.96
C LEU A 35 -18.86 -7.01 15.56
N PRO A 36 -18.88 -6.09 14.58
CA PRO A 36 -18.35 -6.35 13.24
C PRO A 36 -16.91 -6.87 13.24
N LYS A 37 -16.06 -6.33 14.13
CA LYS A 37 -14.67 -6.79 14.31
C LYS A 37 -14.55 -8.22 14.88
N LEU A 38 -15.54 -8.66 15.65
CA LEU A 38 -15.56 -10.02 16.17
C LEU A 38 -16.04 -11.00 15.12
N HIS A 39 -17.08 -10.60 14.36
CA HIS A 39 -17.56 -11.35 13.21
C HIS A 39 -16.47 -11.54 12.14
N SER A 40 -15.58 -10.56 11.94
CA SER A 40 -14.47 -10.73 10.99
C SER A 40 -13.54 -11.91 11.30
N MET A 41 -13.46 -12.34 12.56
CA MET A 41 -12.67 -13.52 12.95
C MET A 41 -13.23 -14.83 12.39
N GLU A 42 -14.53 -14.86 12.04
CA GLU A 42 -15.14 -16.02 11.37
C GLU A 42 -14.53 -16.26 9.99
N HIS A 43 -14.02 -15.20 9.37
CA HIS A 43 -13.45 -15.22 8.03
C HIS A 43 -11.93 -15.46 8.01
N PHE A 44 -11.23 -15.48 9.15
CA PHE A 44 -9.77 -15.60 9.17
C PHE A 44 -9.26 -16.93 8.61
N VAL A 45 -9.79 -18.06 9.09
CA VAL A 45 -9.41 -19.40 8.60
C VAL A 45 -9.73 -19.60 7.10
N PRO A 46 -10.95 -19.30 6.61
CA PRO A 46 -11.22 -19.42 5.18
C PRO A 46 -10.35 -18.47 4.34
N ASN A 47 -10.09 -17.25 4.81
CA ASN A 47 -9.21 -16.32 4.10
C ASN A 47 -7.76 -16.83 4.03
N ILE A 48 -7.23 -17.40 5.12
CA ILE A 48 -5.89 -17.99 5.13
C ILE A 48 -5.82 -19.19 4.16
N LYS A 49 -6.85 -20.04 4.13
CA LYS A 49 -6.90 -21.18 3.21
C LYS A 49 -7.00 -20.77 1.74
N MET A 50 -7.77 -19.72 1.43
CA MET A 50 -7.99 -19.26 0.05
C MET A 50 -6.87 -18.37 -0.48
N PHE A 51 -6.33 -17.49 0.36
CA PHE A 51 -5.41 -16.44 -0.07
C PHE A 51 -3.99 -16.58 0.52
N GLY A 52 -3.77 -17.59 1.36
CA GLY A 52 -2.47 -17.86 1.98
C GLY A 52 -2.24 -16.96 3.20
N THR A 53 -1.45 -15.90 3.04
CA THR A 53 -1.10 -15.03 4.17
C THR A 53 -2.08 -13.86 4.29
N SER A 54 -2.48 -13.55 5.52
CA SER A 54 -3.43 -12.46 5.80
C SER A 54 -2.85 -11.06 5.64
N ASP A 55 -1.52 -10.93 5.53
CA ASP A 55 -0.80 -9.66 5.39
C ASP A 55 -1.11 -8.96 4.05
N ASN A 56 -1.31 -9.72 2.98
CA ASN A 56 -1.51 -9.18 1.64
C ASN A 56 -2.92 -8.60 1.40
N HIS A 57 -3.83 -8.72 2.37
CA HIS A 57 -5.23 -8.28 2.25
C HIS A 57 -5.63 -7.20 3.25
N ASN A 58 -4.66 -6.64 3.99
CA ASN A 58 -4.94 -5.57 4.92
C ASN A 58 -4.94 -4.19 4.21
N THR A 59 -5.61 -3.21 4.83
CA THR A 59 -5.62 -1.83 4.34
C THR A 59 -4.43 -1.03 4.88
N GLU A 60 -3.49 -1.65 5.60
CA GLU A 60 -2.37 -0.94 6.20
C GLU A 60 -1.45 -0.35 5.13
N TYR A 61 -1.21 -1.09 4.05
CA TYR A 61 -0.38 -0.60 2.95
C TYR A 61 -1.00 0.63 2.28
N THR A 62 -2.30 0.57 1.96
CA THR A 62 -3.00 1.68 1.32
C THR A 62 -3.19 2.86 2.26
N GLU A 63 -3.39 2.65 3.56
CA GLU A 63 -3.47 3.73 4.55
C GLU A 63 -2.11 4.43 4.77
N ARG A 64 -1.00 3.68 4.72
CA ARG A 64 0.35 4.26 4.72
C ARG A 64 0.56 5.13 3.49
N LEU A 65 0.24 4.63 2.30
CA LEU A 65 0.30 5.44 1.07
C LEU A 65 -0.62 6.66 1.13
N HIS A 66 -1.82 6.53 1.68
CA HIS A 66 -2.74 7.65 1.84
C HIS A 66 -2.19 8.70 2.82
N THR A 67 -1.43 8.29 3.84
CA THR A 67 -0.72 9.22 4.72
C THR A 67 0.36 9.99 3.96
N ASP A 68 1.24 9.28 3.25
CA ASP A 68 2.40 9.87 2.55
C ASP A 68 2.02 10.72 1.33
N LEU A 69 0.95 10.33 0.62
CA LEU A 69 0.54 10.92 -0.65
C LEU A 69 -0.60 11.92 -0.52
N ALA A 70 -1.52 11.72 0.43
CA ALA A 70 -2.68 12.60 0.60
C ALA A 70 -2.54 13.47 1.86
N LYS A 71 -2.36 12.90 3.04
CA LYS A 71 -2.34 13.68 4.29
C LYS A 71 -1.16 14.64 4.34
N ASP A 72 0.03 14.19 3.98
CA ASP A 72 1.23 15.05 3.95
C ASP A 72 1.15 16.12 2.87
N ALA A 73 0.61 15.78 1.69
CA ALA A 73 0.39 16.73 0.61
C ALA A 73 -0.60 17.82 1.06
N TYR A 74 -1.74 17.42 1.61
CA TYR A 74 -2.76 18.34 2.11
C TYR A 74 -2.19 19.30 3.16
N ARG A 75 -1.47 18.77 4.17
CA ARG A 75 -0.81 19.57 5.22
C ARG A 75 0.26 20.53 4.69
N SER A 76 0.88 20.20 3.56
CA SER A 76 1.91 21.03 2.93
C SER A 76 1.35 22.10 1.99
N THR A 77 0.02 22.16 1.81
CA THR A 77 -0.66 23.12 0.93
C THR A 77 -1.51 24.09 1.74
N ASN A 78 -2.09 25.10 1.08
CA ASN A 78 -2.98 26.07 1.73
C ASN A 78 -4.42 25.56 1.91
N CYS A 79 -4.68 24.27 1.65
CA CYS A 79 -5.97 23.60 1.79
C CYS A 79 -7.13 24.22 0.96
N LYS A 80 -6.82 24.95 -0.12
CA LYS A 80 -7.81 25.50 -1.06
C LYS A 80 -7.57 24.92 -2.44
N ASP A 81 -8.63 24.56 -3.18
CA ASP A 81 -8.50 23.95 -4.52
C ASP A 81 -7.48 22.79 -4.52
N GLU A 82 -7.65 21.88 -3.54
CA GLU A 82 -6.52 21.13 -2.98
C GLU A 82 -5.95 20.12 -3.96
N PHE A 83 -6.79 19.57 -4.83
CA PHE A 83 -6.40 18.56 -5.81
C PHE A 83 -5.21 19.00 -6.65
N SER A 84 -5.28 20.18 -7.29
CA SER A 84 -4.20 20.70 -8.14
C SER A 84 -2.92 20.95 -7.36
N GLN A 85 -3.03 21.45 -6.13
CA GLN A 85 -1.86 21.74 -5.28
C GLN A 85 -1.20 20.45 -4.76
N MET A 86 -2.00 19.48 -4.34
CA MET A 86 -1.54 18.17 -3.89
C MET A 86 -0.85 17.41 -5.04
N THR A 87 -1.40 17.45 -6.25
CA THR A 87 -0.75 16.86 -7.43
C THR A 87 0.59 17.54 -7.74
N LEU A 88 0.65 18.87 -7.71
CA LEU A 88 1.90 19.61 -7.93
C LEU A 88 2.95 19.29 -6.85
N TRP A 89 2.52 19.21 -5.58
CA TRP A 89 3.38 18.83 -4.46
C TRP A 89 3.97 17.43 -4.66
N LEU A 90 3.14 16.46 -5.10
CA LEU A 90 3.59 15.10 -5.40
C LEU A 90 4.61 15.07 -6.54
N GLU A 91 4.37 15.80 -7.63
CA GLU A 91 5.33 15.93 -8.73
C GLU A 91 6.67 16.49 -8.25
N HIS A 92 6.66 17.54 -7.43
CA HIS A 92 7.88 18.12 -6.88
C HIS A 92 8.63 17.12 -6.00
N LYS A 93 7.93 16.41 -5.12
CA LYS A 93 8.52 15.37 -4.26
C LYS A 93 9.16 14.26 -5.10
N GLU A 94 8.48 13.80 -6.16
CA GLU A 94 9.01 12.80 -7.09
C GLU A 94 10.28 13.29 -7.82
N LYS A 95 10.29 14.54 -8.31
CA LYS A 95 11.46 15.15 -8.96
C LYS A 95 12.64 15.26 -8.00
N ILE A 96 12.42 15.65 -6.75
CA ILE A 96 13.46 15.74 -5.71
C ILE A 96 14.03 14.35 -5.40
N ILE A 97 13.18 13.34 -5.20
CA ILE A 97 13.62 11.96 -4.92
C ILE A 97 14.47 11.43 -6.08
N ARG A 98 14.03 11.59 -7.33
CA ARG A 98 14.79 11.20 -8.53
C ARG A 98 16.13 11.93 -8.60
N HIS A 99 16.15 13.23 -8.33
CA HIS A 99 17.38 14.00 -8.35
C HIS A 99 18.37 13.52 -7.27
N ASN A 100 17.89 13.26 -6.05
CA ASN A 100 18.72 12.71 -4.97
C ASN A 100 19.33 11.35 -5.36
N GLN A 101 18.54 10.46 -5.97
CA GLN A 101 19.03 9.18 -6.49
C GLN A 101 20.11 9.39 -7.56
N PHE A 102 19.91 10.35 -8.47
CA PHE A 102 20.90 10.70 -9.49
C PHE A 102 22.21 11.21 -8.88
N ILE A 103 22.14 12.11 -7.89
CA ILE A 103 23.33 12.62 -7.20
C ILE A 103 24.07 11.49 -6.48
N ALA A 104 23.36 10.61 -5.78
CA ALA A 104 23.95 9.44 -5.14
C ALA A 104 24.65 8.52 -6.16
N TRP A 105 24.01 8.25 -7.30
CA TRP A 105 24.60 7.47 -8.39
C TRP A 105 25.84 8.14 -9.00
N LYS A 106 25.83 9.47 -9.16
CA LYS A 106 27.02 10.22 -9.60
C LYS A 106 28.16 10.10 -8.59
N ALA A 107 27.86 10.19 -7.29
CA ALA A 107 28.85 10.08 -6.22
C ALA A 107 29.51 8.69 -6.13
N THR A 108 28.80 7.62 -6.52
CA THR A 108 29.35 6.24 -6.55
C THR A 108 30.15 5.92 -7.82
N GLY A 109 30.48 6.92 -8.64
CA GLY A 109 31.26 6.73 -9.86
C GLY A 109 30.43 6.37 -11.09
N SER A 110 29.11 6.59 -11.04
CA SER A 110 28.20 6.37 -12.18
C SER A 110 28.24 4.92 -12.72
N PRO A 111 28.12 3.89 -11.86
CA PRO A 111 28.14 2.50 -12.32
C PRO A 111 27.02 2.23 -13.33
N SER A 112 27.27 1.38 -14.32
CA SER A 112 26.22 0.95 -15.24
C SER A 112 25.04 0.36 -14.45
N PRO A 113 23.79 0.67 -14.81
CA PRO A 113 22.64 0.01 -14.22
C PRO A 113 22.80 -1.51 -14.36
N PRO A 114 22.38 -2.30 -13.35
CA PRO A 114 22.39 -3.75 -13.46
C PRO A 114 21.48 -4.18 -14.63
N ILE A 115 21.98 -5.08 -15.46
CA ILE A 115 21.18 -5.72 -16.50
C ILE A 115 20.21 -6.68 -15.79
N ILE A 116 18.92 -6.38 -15.85
CA ILE A 116 17.88 -7.27 -15.30
C ILE A 116 17.49 -8.22 -16.43
N GLU A 117 18.11 -9.41 -16.47
CA GLU A 117 17.95 -10.39 -17.56
C GLU A 117 16.51 -10.93 -17.72
N ASN A 118 15.65 -10.77 -16.72
CA ASN A 118 14.27 -11.28 -16.71
C ASN A 118 13.24 -10.19 -16.36
N LEU A 119 13.36 -9.03 -17.01
CA LEU A 119 12.41 -7.94 -16.80
C LEU A 119 11.10 -8.24 -17.54
N HIS A 120 9.99 -8.35 -16.81
CA HIS A 120 8.66 -8.53 -17.39
C HIS A 120 8.42 -7.46 -18.48
N PRO A 121 7.90 -7.80 -19.67
CA PRO A 121 7.81 -6.88 -20.82
C PRO A 121 7.11 -5.54 -20.52
N GLY A 122 6.22 -5.51 -19.52
CA GLY A 122 5.53 -4.30 -19.07
C GLY A 122 6.35 -3.35 -18.18
N ILE A 123 7.58 -3.73 -17.79
CA ILE A 123 8.47 -2.97 -16.89
C ILE A 123 9.78 -2.64 -17.60
N ILE A 124 9.82 -2.61 -18.93
CA ILE A 124 11.03 -2.20 -19.67
C ILE A 124 11.30 -0.71 -19.42
N TYR A 125 12.37 -0.42 -18.67
CA TYR A 125 12.78 0.95 -18.31
C TYR A 125 13.46 1.73 -19.45
N GLU A 126 13.74 1.10 -20.60
CA GLU A 126 14.27 1.79 -21.78
C GLU A 126 13.21 2.71 -22.41
N ARG A 127 12.99 3.87 -21.81
CA ARG A 127 12.27 4.97 -22.43
C ARG A 127 13.22 5.70 -23.36
N LYS A 128 13.37 5.22 -24.59
CA LYS A 128 14.01 6.00 -25.66
C LYS A 128 13.06 7.14 -26.06
N LEU A 129 13.14 8.26 -25.35
CA LEU A 129 12.37 9.47 -25.69
C LEU A 129 12.89 10.00 -27.04
N THR A 130 12.15 9.70 -28.10
CA THR A 130 12.49 10.12 -29.45
C THR A 130 11.74 11.41 -29.72
N MET A 131 12.38 12.55 -29.50
CA MET A 131 11.80 13.86 -29.79
C MET A 131 12.00 14.22 -31.27
N PRO A 132 10.94 14.60 -32.01
CA PRO A 132 11.09 15.09 -33.37
C PRO A 132 11.85 16.42 -33.38
N LYS A 133 12.89 16.53 -34.21
CA LYS A 133 13.73 17.74 -34.33
C LYS A 133 12.95 18.99 -34.75
N HIS A 134 11.77 18.81 -35.36
CA HIS A 134 10.86 19.88 -35.77
C HIS A 134 9.44 19.50 -35.35
N PRO A 135 8.91 20.05 -34.26
CA PRO A 135 7.54 19.81 -33.81
C PRO A 135 6.55 20.36 -34.84
N THR A 136 5.61 19.54 -35.30
CA THR A 136 4.57 19.95 -36.26
C THR A 136 3.45 20.77 -35.65
N HIS A 137 3.40 20.91 -34.32
CA HIS A 137 2.39 21.69 -33.62
C HIS A 137 3.02 22.57 -32.53
N LYS A 138 2.63 23.86 -32.49
CA LYS A 138 2.98 24.76 -31.38
C LYS A 138 2.29 24.28 -30.10
N ALA A 139 3.03 24.22 -28.99
CA ALA A 139 2.47 24.00 -27.67
C ALA A 139 1.44 25.12 -27.38
N ARG A 140 0.24 24.72 -26.95
CA ARG A 140 -0.80 25.65 -26.51
C ARG A 140 -0.36 26.21 -25.16
N GLU A 141 -0.25 27.53 -25.04
CA GLU A 141 -0.05 28.21 -23.75
C GLU A 141 -1.32 28.01 -22.89
N ILE A 142 -1.12 27.57 -21.65
CA ILE A 142 -2.13 27.56 -20.57
C ILE A 142 -1.81 28.75 -19.68
#